data_AF-A0A655Z9I7-F1
#
_entry.id   AF-A0A655Z9I7-F1
#
_cell.length_a   1.000
_cell.length_b   1.000
_cell.length_c   1.000
_cell.angle_alpha   90.00
_cell.angle_beta   90.00
_cell.angle_gamma   90.00
#
_symmetry.space_group_name_H-M   'P 1'
#
loop_
_entity.id
_entity.type
_entity.pdbx_description
1 polymer ?
#
loop_
_entity_poly.entity_id
_entity_poly.type
_entity_poly.pdbx_seq_one_letter_code
_entity_poly.pdbx_strand_id
1 'polypeptide(L)' 'MSITTKGTAMSDGVVGEQIKVKNDKSNRIIDAQVSGVGEVTVAF' A
#
# COMPACT_ATOMS: atom_id res chain seq x y z
N MET A 1 10.55 14.10 0.26
CA MET A 1 9.67 14.05 -0.94
C MET A 1 8.59 13.02 -0.66
N SER A 2 7.32 13.34 -0.87
CA SER A 2 6.21 12.38 -0.76
C SER A 2 5.75 12.00 -2.16
N ILE A 3 5.60 10.69 -2.40
CA ILE A 3 5.01 10.15 -3.63
C ILE A 3 3.72 9.46 -3.23
N THR A 4 2.61 9.92 -3.78
CA THR A 4 1.30 9.29 -3.60
C THR A 4 0.86 8.68 -4.93
N THR A 5 0.33 7.47 -4.86
CA THR A 5 -0.12 6.71 -6.03
C THR A 5 -1.32 5.88 -5.64
N LYS A 6 -2.16 5.56 -6.63
CA LYS A 6 -3.20 4.55 -6.46
C LYS A 6 -2.57 3.16 -6.57
N GLY A 7 -3.18 2.22 -5.86
CA GLY A 7 -2.83 0.81 -5.92
C GLY A 7 -4.00 -0.03 -5.47
N THR A 8 -3.95 -1.30 -5.87
CA THR A 8 -4.94 -2.31 -5.49
C THR A 8 -4.37 -3.17 -4.37
N ALA A 9 -5.07 -3.25 -3.25
CA ALA A 9 -4.72 -4.19 -2.19
C ALA A 9 -4.88 -5.63 -2.70
N MET A 10 -3.85 -6.46 -2.52
CA MET A 10 -3.89 -7.87 -2.92
C MET A 10 -4.35 -8.79 -1.79
N SER A 11 -4.48 -8.25 -0.58
CA SER A 11 -4.93 -8.94 0.61
C SER A 11 -5.58 -7.91 1.54
N ASP A 12 -6.54 -8.37 2.34
CA ASP A 12 -7.10 -7.58 3.41
C ASP A 12 -6.05 -7.37 4.52
N GLY A 13 -6.22 -6.31 5.31
CA GLY A 13 -5.37 -6.05 6.47
C GLY A 13 -6.00 -5.06 7.42
N VAL A 14 -5.52 -5.07 8.66
CA VAL A 14 -5.92 -4.12 9.70
C VAL A 14 -4.85 -3.04 9.91
N VAL A 15 -5.22 -1.93 10.54
CA VAL A 15 -4.29 -0.82 10.83
C VAL A 15 -3.04 -1.35 11.57
N GLY A 16 -1.86 -1.01 11.05
CA GLY A 16 -0.56 -1.46 11.55
C GLY A 16 -0.01 -2.72 10.88
N GLU A 17 -0.83 -3.48 10.15
CA GLU A 17 -0.41 -4.68 9.41
C GLU A 17 0.28 -4.32 8.10
N GLN A 18 1.25 -5.14 7.68
CA GLN A 18 1.85 -5.05 6.35
C GLN A 18 1.09 -5.94 5.36
N ILE A 19 0.63 -5.33 4.28
CA ILE A 19 -0.05 -6.00 3.18
C ILE A 19 0.66 -5.76 1.85
N LYS A 20 0.43 -6.66 0.89
CA LYS A 20 0.89 -6.48 -0.48
C LYS A 20 -0.08 -5.61 -1.25
N VAL A 21 0.46 -4.59 -1.89
CA VAL A 21 -0.29 -3.67 -2.75
C VAL A 21 0.33 -3.67 -4.13
N LYS A 22 -0.50 -3.83 -5.16
CA LYS A 22 -0.06 -3.63 -6.54
C LYS A 22 -0.18 -2.15 -6.87
N ASN A 23 0.92 -1.53 -7.26
CA ASN A 23 0.93 -0.15 -7.74
C ASN A 23 0.36 -0.07 -9.15
N ASP A 24 -0.71 0.70 -9.35
CA ASP A 24 -1.42 0.73 -10.65
C ASP A 24 -0.63 1.46 -11.75
N LYS A 25 0.32 2.33 -11.38
CA LYS A 25 1.15 3.11 -12.32
C LYS A 25 2.37 2.33 -12.82
N SER A 26 3.02 1.57 -11.94
CA SER A 26 4.25 0.82 -12.25
C SER A 26 4.03 -0.69 -12.41
N ASN A 27 2.84 -1.19 -12.06
CA ASN A 27 2.53 -2.62 -11.97
C ASN A 27 3.40 -3.42 -10.99
N ARG A 28 4.21 -2.75 -10.16
CA ARG A 28 5.03 -3.41 -9.13
C ARG A 28 4.19 -3.78 -7.93
N ILE A 29 4.49 -4.93 -7.32
CA ILE A 29 3.97 -5.31 -6.01
C ILE A 29 4.91 -4.73 -4.96
N ILE A 30 4.34 -4.05 -3.96
CA ILE A 30 5.06 -3.43 -2.86
C ILE A 30 4.44 -3.85 -1.54
N ASP A 31 5.27 -3.94 -0.50
CA ASP A 31 4.80 -4.10 0.87
C ASP A 31 4.46 -2.71 1.43
N ALA A 32 3.25 -2.56 1.96
CA ALA A 32 2.75 -1.32 2.51
C ALA A 32 2.07 -1.58 3.86
N GLN A 33 2.25 -0.67 4.81
CA GLN A 33 1.62 -0.75 6.12
C GLN A 33 0.27 -0.03 6.09
N VAL A 34 -0.79 -0.69 6.55
CA VAL A 34 -2.13 -0.07 6.65
C VAL A 34 -2.08 1.06 7.67
N SER A 35 -2.31 2.28 7.22
CA SER A 35 -2.37 3.48 8.07
C SER A 35 -3.81 3.90 8.39
N GLY A 36 -4.78 3.49 7.57
CA GLY A 36 -6.19 3.78 7.77
C GLY A 36 -7.08 3.08 6.74
N VAL A 37 -8.37 3.37 6.79
CA VAL A 37 -9.34 2.80 5.84
C VAL A 37 -9.02 3.31 4.43
N GLY A 38 -8.60 2.41 3.54
CA GLY A 38 -8.23 2.75 2.16
C GLY A 38 -6.89 3.45 2.01
N GLU A 39 -6.12 3.60 3.09
CA GLU A 39 -4.81 4.25 3.07
C GLU A 39 -3.71 3.34 3.63
N VAL A 40 -2.60 3.30 2.90
CA VAL A 40 -1.40 2.56 3.28
C VAL A 40 -0.18 3.47 3.14
N THR A 41 0.80 3.27 4.01
CA THR A 41 2.08 3.96 3.98
C THR A 41 3.18 2.98 3.57
N VAL A 42 4.07 3.44 2.70
CA VAL A 42 5.23 2.66 2.26
C VAL A 42 6.47 3.29 2.89
N ALA A 43 7.18 2.54 3.71
CA ALA A 43 8.49 2.91 4.21
C ALA A 43 9.54 2.14 3.40
N PHE A 44 10.53 2.85 2.86
CA PHE A 44 11.76 2.25 2.33
C PHE A 44 12.81 2.18 3.42
#